data_AF-A0A0D0SIK6-F1
#
_entry.id   AF-A0A0D0SIK6-F1
#
_cell.length_a   1.000
_cell.length_b   1.000
_cell.length_c   1.000
_cell.angle_alpha   90.00
_cell.angle_beta   90.00
_cell.angle_gamma   90.00
#
_symmetry.space_group_name_H-M   'P 1'
#
loop_
_entity.id
_entity.type
_entity.pdbx_description
1 polymer ?
#
loop_
_entity_poly.entity_id
_entity_poly.type
_entity_poly.pdbx_seq_one_letter_code
_entity_poly.pdbx_strand_id
1 'polypeptide(L)' 'MNNIFDGFHYNPMQRLRIFSILTYFNKQAKKNKPISIESISKQMKAQDIKISKQNIYIILSKYNSRGQFQSLFHNITFEK' A
#
# COMPACT_ATOMS: atom_id res chain seq x y z
N MET A 1 -12.77 16.44 -1.47
CA MET A 1 -12.11 15.26 -0.85
C MET A 1 -11.76 14.28 -1.97
N ASN A 2 -10.50 14.23 -2.39
CA ASN A 2 -10.09 13.38 -3.53
C ASN A 2 -9.99 11.92 -3.11
N ASN A 3 -10.65 11.01 -3.81
CA ASN A 3 -10.62 9.56 -3.56
C ASN A 3 -9.16 9.07 -3.53
N ILE A 4 -8.86 8.12 -2.64
CA ILE A 4 -7.52 7.51 -2.57
C ILE A 4 -7.09 6.98 -3.95
N PHE A 5 -8.03 6.40 -4.67
CA PHE A 5 -7.79 5.79 -5.97
C PHE A 5 -8.03 6.74 -7.16
N ASP A 6 -8.22 8.05 -6.92
CA ASP A 6 -8.26 9.02 -8.03
C ASP A 6 -6.95 8.97 -8.82
N GLY A 7 -7.04 8.81 -10.14
CA GLY A 7 -5.90 8.59 -11.03
C GLY A 7 -5.48 7.13 -11.19
N PHE A 8 -6.23 6.17 -10.65
CA PHE A 8 -5.97 4.74 -10.80
C PHE A 8 -7.19 3.98 -11.30
N HIS A 9 -6.98 3.05 -12.24
CA HIS A 9 -8.04 2.20 -12.82
C HIS A 9 -8.14 0.86 -12.08
N TYR A 10 -8.60 0.90 -10.82
CA TYR A 10 -8.90 -0.30 -10.04
C TYR A 10 -10.41 -0.48 -9.84
N ASN A 11 -10.90 -1.70 -10.05
CA ASN A 11 -12.29 -2.05 -9.74
C ASN A 11 -12.51 -2.14 -8.21
N PRO A 12 -13.77 -2.16 -7.72
CA PRO A 12 -14.05 -2.19 -6.28
C PRO A 12 -13.38 -3.34 -5.53
N MET A 13 -13.31 -4.54 -6.13
CA MET A 13 -12.68 -5.71 -5.52
C MET A 13 -11.16 -5.53 -5.40
N GLN A 14 -10.50 -4.98 -6.43
CA GLN A 14 -9.07 -4.66 -6.38
C GLN A 14 -8.77 -3.60 -5.33
N ARG A 15 -9.60 -2.56 -5.20
CA ARG A 15 -9.46 -1.55 -4.15
C ARG A 15 -9.53 -2.16 -2.75
N LEU A 16 -10.48 -3.07 -2.53
CA LEU A 16 -10.62 -3.80 -1.27
C LEU A 16 -9.39 -4.67 -0.98
N ARG A 17 -8.89 -5.40 -1.99
CA ARG A 17 -7.67 -6.21 -1.85
C ARG A 17 -6.44 -5.35 -1.54
N ILE A 18 -6.27 -4.22 -2.23
CA ILE A 18 -5.19 -3.25 -1.93
C ILE A 18 -5.27 -2.82 -0.47
N PHE A 19 -6.46 -2.40 -0.01
CA PHE A 19 -6.66 -1.98 1.37
C PHE A 19 -6.34 -3.10 2.37
N SER A 20 -6.75 -4.34 2.09
CA SER A 20 -6.48 -5.51 2.93
C SER A 20 -4.98 -5.82 3.03
N ILE A 21 -4.27 -5.78 1.89
CA ILE A 21 -2.82 -5.98 1.83
C ILE A 21 -2.10 -4.90 2.64
N LEU A 22 -2.45 -3.62 2.45
CA LEU A 22 -1.85 -2.52 3.21
C LEU A 22 -2.14 -2.64 4.72
N THR A 23 -3.33 -3.12 5.09
CA THR A 23 -3.68 -3.39 6.50
C THR A 23 -2.80 -4.49 7.10
N TYR A 24 -2.55 -5.57 6.36
CA TYR A 24 -1.66 -6.64 6.79
C TYR A 24 -0.24 -6.12 7.03
N PHE A 25 0.33 -5.39 6.07
CA PHE A 25 1.69 -4.85 6.20
C PHE A 25 1.79 -3.77 7.28
N ASN A 26 0.77 -2.94 7.47
CA ASN A 26 0.75 -1.96 8.57
C ASN A 26 0.75 -2.61 9.95
N LYS A 27 0.04 -3.73 10.12
CA LYS A 27 0.12 -4.52 11.37
C LYS A 27 1.51 -5.09 11.61
N GLN A 28 2.22 -5.48 10.55
CA GLN A 28 3.61 -5.95 10.67
C GLN A 28 4.59 -4.81 10.98
N ALA A 29 4.42 -3.65 10.33
CA ALA A 29 5.24 -2.47 10.57
C ALA A 29 5.14 -1.98 12.02
N LYS A 30 3.98 -2.14 12.68
CA LYS A 30 3.79 -1.88 14.12
C LYS A 30 4.61 -2.79 15.03
N LYS A 31 5.10 -3.92 14.53
CA LYS A 31 5.97 -4.86 15.25
C LYS A 31 7.46 -4.60 14.95
N ASN A 32 7.81 -3.40 14.47
CA ASN A 32 9.15 -3.00 14.04
C ASN A 32 9.79 -3.96 13.02
N LYS A 33 8.97 -4.63 12.20
CA LYS A 33 9.48 -5.42 11.08
C LYS A 33 9.74 -4.48 9.90
N PRO A 34 10.94 -4.48 9.30
CA PRO A 34 11.20 -3.72 8.09
C PRO A 34 10.30 -4.22 6.96
N ILE A 35 9.61 -3.31 6.28
CA ILE A 35 8.73 -3.65 5.16
C ILE A 35 9.29 -3.04 3.87
N SER A 36 9.71 -3.90 2.94
CA SER A 36 10.10 -3.45 1.61
C SER A 36 8.88 -3.23 0.72
N ILE A 37 8.87 -2.15 -0.05
CA ILE A 37 7.82 -1.89 -1.05
C ILE A 37 7.75 -2.99 -2.13
N GLU A 38 8.85 -3.70 -2.37
CA GLU A 38 8.89 -4.88 -3.25
C GLU A 38 8.00 -6.00 -2.70
N SER A 39 8.03 -6.23 -1.38
CA SER A 39 7.19 -7.26 -0.75
C SER A 39 5.71 -6.95 -0.91
N ILE A 40 5.32 -5.67 -0.79
CA ILE A 40 3.95 -5.23 -1.02
C ILE A 40 3.56 -5.43 -2.50
N SER A 41 4.41 -5.02 -3.42
CA SER A 41 4.22 -5.20 -4.87
C SER A 41 4.05 -6.66 -5.25
N LYS A 42 4.91 -7.54 -4.72
CA LYS A 42 4.83 -9.00 -4.93
C LYS A 42 3.51 -9.56 -4.42
N GLN A 43 3.06 -9.15 -3.24
CA GLN A 43 1.78 -9.58 -2.67
C GLN A 43 0.57 -9.10 -3.51
N MET A 44 0.63 -7.88 -4.04
CA MET A 44 -0.41 -7.35 -4.92
C MET A 44 -0.48 -8.11 -6.24
N LYS A 45 0.68 -8.40 -6.86
CA LYS A 45 0.75 -9.23 -8.07
C LYS A 45 0.21 -10.65 -7.86
N ALA A 46 0.50 -11.26 -6.70
CA ALA A 46 -0.03 -12.57 -6.34
C ALA A 46 -1.57 -12.60 -6.22
N GLN A 47 -2.22 -11.44 -6.07
CA GLN A 47 -3.69 -11.31 -6.04
C GLN A 47 -4.26 -10.66 -7.31
N ASP A 48 -3.53 -10.76 -8.42
CA ASP A 48 -3.93 -10.21 -9.73
C ASP A 48 -4.16 -8.68 -9.72
N ILE A 49 -3.32 -7.96 -8.98
CA ILE A 49 -3.31 -6.50 -8.94
C ILE A 49 -1.99 -6.01 -9.57
N LYS A 50 -2.08 -5.54 -10.81
CA LYS A 50 -0.95 -4.90 -11.50
C LYS A 50 -0.77 -3.47 -10.97
N ILE A 51 0.35 -3.22 -10.32
CA ILE A 51 0.68 -1.94 -9.72
C ILE A 51 2.19 -1.75 -9.64
N SER A 52 2.65 -0.51 -9.86
CA SER A 52 4.06 -0.15 -9.70
C SER A 52 4.38 0.19 -8.25
N LYS A 53 5.66 0.08 -7.86
CA LYS A 53 6.13 0.54 -6.53
C LYS A 53 5.76 1.99 -6.27
N GLN A 54 5.92 2.86 -7.28
CA GLN A 54 5.57 4.27 -7.18
C GLN A 54 4.07 4.48 -6.92
N ASN A 55 3.21 3.72 -7.59
CA ASN A 55 1.77 3.78 -7.37
C ASN A 55 1.37 3.27 -5.97
N ILE A 56 2.03 2.24 -5.46
CA ILE A 56 1.86 1.78 -4.06
C ILE A 56 2.18 2.92 -3.10
N TYR A 57 3.31 3.61 -3.30
CA TYR A 57 3.71 4.72 -2.46
C TYR A 57 2.73 5.91 -2.52
N ILE A 58 2.25 6.27 -3.71
CA ILE A 58 1.25 7.34 -3.88
C ILE A 58 -0.03 6.99 -3.12
N ILE A 59 -0.53 5.77 -3.29
CA ILE A 59 -1.73 5.29 -2.57
C ILE A 59 -1.50 5.32 -1.06
N LEU A 60 -0.34 4.86 -0.59
CA LEU A 60 0.01 4.85 0.82
C LEU A 60 0.12 6.27 1.40
N SER A 61 0.72 7.20 0.65
CA SER A 61 0.80 8.63 1.01
C SER A 61 -0.58 9.26 1.14
N LYS A 62 -1.50 9.00 0.20
CA LYS A 62 -2.89 9.46 0.27
C LYS A 62 -3.67 8.87 1.47
N TYR A 63 -3.40 7.62 1.85
CA TYR A 63 -3.98 7.07 3.07
C TYR A 63 -3.37 7.71 4.32
N ASN A 64 -2.05 7.93 4.32
CA ASN A 64 -1.33 8.57 5.42
C ASN A 64 -1.81 10.00 5.69
N SER A 65 -2.08 10.77 4.63
CA SER A 65 -2.65 12.12 4.76
C SER A 65 -4.06 12.13 5.37
N ARG A 66 -4.70 10.96 5.54
CA ARG A 66 -5.98 10.76 6.22
C ARG A 66 -5.83 10.05 7.57
N GLY A 67 -4.62 9.95 8.11
CA GLY A 67 -4.33 9.30 9.39
C GLY A 67 -4.33 7.77 9.34
N GLN A 68 -4.31 7.15 8.15
CA GLN A 68 -4.28 5.70 8.00
C GLN A 68 -2.90 5.19 7.59
N PHE A 69 -2.55 3.99 8.02
CA PHE A 69 -1.29 3.31 7.66
C PHE A 69 0.01 4.07 7.97
N GLN A 70 0.00 4.97 8.97
CA GLN A 70 1.19 5.74 9.40
C GLN A 70 2.41 4.85 9.68
N SER A 71 2.25 3.76 10.43
CA SER A 71 3.35 2.85 10.75
C SER A 71 3.94 2.21 9.50
N LEU A 72 3.11 1.83 8.54
CA LEU A 72 3.59 1.33 7.25
C LEU A 72 4.34 2.40 6.46
N PHE A 73 3.78 3.61 6.37
CA PHE A 73 4.37 4.72 5.61
C PHE A 73 5.76 5.12 6.13
N HIS A 74 5.95 5.17 7.45
CA HIS A 74 7.23 5.56 8.03
C HIS A 74 8.28 4.45 8.05
N ASN A 75 7.87 3.17 7.96
CA ASN A 75 8.78 2.02 8.01
C ASN A 75 8.99 1.35 6.65
N ILE A 76 8.40 1.89 5.57
CA ILE A 76 8.56 1.32 4.23
C ILE A 76 9.93 1.67 3.65
N THR A 77 10.62 0.68 3.10
CA THR A 77 11.91 0.87 2.43
C THR A 77 11.78 0.71 0.92
N PHE A 78 12.53 1.53 0.21
CA PHE A 78 12.78 1.40 -1.22
C PHE A 78 14.19 0.85 -1.37
N GLU A 79 14.32 -0.47 -1.45
CA GLU A 79 15.60 -1.05 -1.86
C GLU A 79 15.91 -0.56 -3.30
N LYS A 80 17.17 -0.17 -3.50
CA LYS A 80 17.70 0.35 -4.77
C LYS A 80 17.79 -0.76 -5.82
#